data_AF-A0A6I3V0E6-F1
#
_entry.id   AF-A0A6I3V0E6-F1
#
_cell.length_a   1.000
_cell.length_b   1.000
_cell.length_c   1.000
_cell.angle_alpha   90.00
_cell.angle_beta   90.00
_cell.angle_gamma   90.00
#
_symmetry.space_group_name_H-M   'P 1'
#
loop_
_entity.id
_entity.type
_entity.pdbx_description
1 polymer ?
#
loop_
_entity_poly.entity_id
_entity_poly.type
_entity_poly.pdbx_seq_one_letter_code
_entity_poly.pdbx_strand_id
1 'polypeptide(L)' 'MSRQTPSLSFEVFPPNPAVGNDKIISALQDMRELTPHFISVTASNNKFNIKETTVRLADFIQNDL' A
#
# COMPACT_ATOMS: atom_id res chain seq x y z
N MET A 1 -5.28 -9.46 32.34
CA MET A 1 -4.39 -8.82 31.35
C MET A 1 -4.83 -9.29 29.98
N SER A 2 -5.25 -8.40 29.07
CA SER A 2 -5.58 -8.80 27.69
C SER A 2 -4.30 -9.28 27.01
N ARG A 3 -4.30 -10.51 26.52
CA ARG A 3 -3.19 -11.08 25.77
C ARG A 3 -3.15 -10.40 24.40
N GLN A 4 -2.25 -9.44 24.22
CA GLN A 4 -2.07 -8.80 22.92
C GLN A 4 -1.37 -9.78 21.97
N THR A 5 -2.07 -10.16 20.92
CA THR A 5 -1.47 -10.88 19.78
C THR A 5 -0.70 -9.87 18.93
N PRO A 6 0.55 -10.18 18.53
CA PRO A 6 1.30 -9.33 17.63
C PRO A 6 0.55 -9.19 16.29
N SER A 7 0.58 -7.99 15.69
CA SER A 7 0.00 -7.71 14.38
C SER A 7 1.08 -7.36 13.37
N LEU A 8 0.91 -7.81 12.13
CA LEU A 8 1.73 -7.43 10.99
C LEU A 8 1.07 -6.25 10.24
N SER A 9 1.87 -5.33 9.72
CA SER A 9 1.40 -4.23 8.88
C SER A 9 2.45 -3.88 7.83
N PHE A 10 2.03 -3.29 6.72
CA PHE A 10 2.92 -2.85 5.65
C PHE A 10 2.90 -1.33 5.47
N GLU A 11 4.01 -0.79 4.96
CA GLU A 11 4.09 0.56 4.44
C GLU A 11 4.58 0.50 2.99
N VAL A 12 3.83 1.13 2.08
CA VAL A 12 4.10 1.13 0.64
C VAL A 12 4.31 2.53 0.10
N PHE A 13 5.26 2.65 -0.82
CA PHE A 13 5.65 3.92 -1.41
C PHE A 13 5.11 3.99 -2.84
N PRO A 14 4.30 5.02 -3.19
CA PRO A 14 3.78 5.17 -4.54
C PRO A 14 4.92 5.28 -5.56
N PRO A 15 4.90 4.47 -6.63
CA PRO A 15 5.94 4.51 -7.65
C PRO A 15 5.79 5.74 -8.56
N ASN A 16 6.81 5.99 -9.38
CA ASN A 16 6.76 7.03 -10.42
C ASN A 16 5.89 6.54 -11.62
N PRO A 17 5.01 7.38 -12.21
CA PRO A 17 3.75 6.94 -12.82
C PRO A 17 3.84 6.44 -14.28
N ALA A 18 4.75 5.52 -14.59
CA ALA A 18 4.72 4.86 -15.91
C ALA A 18 5.02 3.35 -15.89
N VAL A 19 5.82 2.86 -14.95
CA VAL A 19 6.30 1.46 -14.96
C VAL A 19 6.16 0.76 -13.61
N GLY A 20 5.89 1.49 -12.51
CA GLY A 20 5.95 0.91 -11.17
C GLY A 20 4.62 0.41 -10.58
N ASN A 21 3.46 0.80 -11.14
CA ASN A 21 2.17 0.38 -10.58
C ASN A 21 1.97 -1.14 -10.70
N ASP A 22 2.29 -1.75 -11.84
CA ASP A 22 2.08 -3.19 -12.02
C ASP A 22 2.96 -4.02 -11.07
N LYS A 23 4.20 -3.56 -10.83
CA LYS A 23 5.12 -4.23 -9.91
C LYS A 23 4.67 -4.14 -8.46
N ILE A 24 4.19 -2.97 -8.02
CA ILE A 24 3.73 -2.82 -6.64
C ILE A 24 2.43 -3.60 -6.42
N ILE A 25 1.55 -3.64 -7.41
CA ILE A 25 0.32 -4.44 -7.38
C ILE A 25 0.66 -5.93 -7.29
N SER A 26 1.55 -6.44 -8.15
CA SER A 26 1.99 -7.83 -8.11
C SER A 26 2.60 -8.19 -6.75
N ALA A 27 3.50 -7.34 -6.23
CA ALA A 27 4.11 -7.57 -4.93
C ALA A 27 3.07 -7.60 -3.79
N LEU A 28 2.06 -6.72 -3.84
CA LEU A 28 0.97 -6.70 -2.86
C LEU A 28 0.09 -7.95 -2.96
N GLN A 29 -0.15 -8.47 -4.17
CA GLN A 29 -0.87 -9.71 -4.38
C GLN A 29 -0.11 -10.91 -3.82
N ASP A 30 1.20 -11.00 -4.08
CA ASP A 30 2.06 -12.06 -3.56
C ASP A 30 2.11 -12.05 -2.02
N MET A 31 2.00 -10.88 -1.40
CA MET A 31 2.03 -10.71 0.05
C MET A 31 0.65 -10.75 0.73
N ARG A 32 -0.46 -10.93 -0.02
CA ARG A 32 -1.82 -10.93 0.52
C ARG A 32 -2.05 -12.01 1.58
N GLU A 33 -1.42 -13.17 1.41
CA GLU A 33 -1.55 -14.32 2.34
C GLU A 33 -0.94 -14.04 3.73
N LEU A 34 -0.12 -13.00 3.88
CA LEU A 34 0.43 -12.58 5.16
C LEU A 34 -0.60 -11.87 6.05
N THR A 35 -1.78 -11.54 5.51
CA THR A 35 -2.92 -10.96 6.23
C THR A 35 -2.53 -9.77 7.12
N PRO A 36 -1.97 -8.68 6.56
CA PRO A 36 -1.61 -7.51 7.35
C PRO A 36 -2.87 -6.90 7.98
N HIS A 37 -2.75 -6.44 9.23
CA HIS A 37 -3.82 -5.76 9.93
C HIS A 37 -4.19 -4.42 9.28
N PHE A 38 -3.20 -3.73 8.70
CA PHE A 38 -3.40 -2.57 7.84
C PHE A 38 -2.22 -2.39 6.89
N ILE A 39 -2.44 -1.62 5.84
CA ILE A 39 -1.42 -1.19 4.89
C ILE A 39 -1.45 0.33 4.84
N SER A 40 -0.29 0.97 5.06
CA SER A 40 -0.12 2.41 4.95
C SER A 40 0.47 2.78 3.59
N VAL A 41 0.00 3.87 2.99
CA VAL A 41 0.51 4.39 1.72
C VAL A 41 1.19 5.73 1.97
N THR A 42 2.49 5.82 1.70
CA THR A 42 3.27 7.02 1.99
C THR A 42 2.87 8.16 1.04
N ALA A 43 2.62 9.36 1.60
CA ALA A 43 2.40 10.59 0.84
C ALA A 43 3.68 11.43 0.81
N SER A 44 4.29 11.60 -0.37
CA SER A 44 5.48 12.45 -0.52
C SER A 44 5.11 13.91 -0.75
N ASN A 45 5.78 14.82 -0.05
CA ASN A 45 5.68 16.27 -0.25
C ASN A 45 6.33 16.77 -1.56
N ASN A 46 7.11 15.94 -2.25
CA ASN A 46 7.87 16.32 -3.45
C ASN A 46 7.16 15.93 -4.76
N LYS A 47 5.94 15.39 -4.68
CA LYS A 47 5.12 14.98 -5.82
C LYS A 47 3.82 15.80 -5.81
N PHE A 48 3.66 16.73 -6.74
CA PHE A 48 2.45 17.54 -6.87
C PHE A 48 1.20 16.74 -7.29
N ASN A 49 1.36 15.47 -7.65
CA ASN A 49 0.29 14.63 -8.20
C ASN A 49 -0.17 13.52 -7.23
N ILE A 50 -0.41 13.90 -5.97
CA ILE A 50 -0.86 13.00 -4.89
C ILE A 50 -2.12 12.21 -5.29
N LYS A 51 -3.02 12.81 -6.08
CA LYS A 51 -4.25 12.17 -6.55
C LYS A 51 -3.96 10.95 -7.44
N GLU A 52 -3.02 11.07 -8.38
CA GLU A 52 -2.72 9.97 -9.31
C GLU A 52 -1.71 8.96 -8.75
N THR A 53 -0.97 9.32 -7.68
CA THR A 53 -0.01 8.43 -7.03
C THR A 53 -0.57 7.81 -5.75
N THR A 54 -0.56 8.56 -4.64
CA THR A 54 -0.94 8.07 -3.30
C THR A 54 -2.40 7.66 -3.23
N VAL A 55 -3.32 8.53 -3.68
CA VAL A 55 -4.77 8.28 -3.55
C VAL A 55 -5.17 7.10 -4.42
N ARG A 56 -4.71 7.04 -5.67
CA ARG A 56 -5.02 5.94 -6.58
C ARG A 56 -4.49 4.58 -6.08
N LEU A 57 -3.30 4.55 -5.49
CA LEU A 57 -2.76 3.31 -4.91
C LEU A 57 -3.53 2.89 -3.65
N ALA A 58 -3.88 3.84 -2.78
CA ALA A 58 -4.69 3.56 -1.61
C ALA A 58 -6.10 3.05 -1.97
N ASP A 59 -6.71 3.64 -3.00
CA ASP A 59 -8.01 3.23 -3.54
C ASP A 59 -7.98 1.77 -4.03
N PHE A 60 -6.95 1.40 -4.80
CA PHE A 60 -6.75 0.01 -5.23
C PHE A 60 -6.56 -0.94 -4.04
N ILE A 61 -5.73 -0.58 -3.05
CA ILE A 61 -5.49 -1.41 -1.86
C ILE A 61 -6.77 -1.63 -1.05
N GLN A 62 -7.65 -0.63 -0.98
CA GLN A 62 -8.88 -0.72 -0.20
C GLN A 62 -10.00 -1.50 -0.90
N ASN A 63 -10.07 -1.42 -2.23
CA ASN A 63 -11.21 -1.91 -2.99
C ASN A 63 -10.91 -3.17 -3.84
N ASP A 64 -9.65 -3.37 -4.25
CA ASP A 64 -9.27 -4.43 -5.20
C ASP A 64 -8.25 -5.45 -4.62
N LEU A 65 -7.52 -5.07 -3.55
CA LEU A 65 -6.59 -5.94 -2.81
C LEU A 65 -7.29 -6.69 -1.68
#